data_AF-A0A931WT56-F1
#
_entry.id   AF-A0A931WT56-F1
#
_cell.length_a   1.000
_cell.length_b   1.000
_cell.length_c   1.000
_cell.angle_alpha   90.00
_cell.angle_beta   90.00
_cell.angle_gamma   90.00
#
_symmetry.space_group_name_H-M   'P 1'
#
loop_
_entity.id
_entity.type
_entity.pdbx_description
1 polymer ?
#
loop_
_entity_poly.entity_id
_entity_poly.type
_entity_poly.pdbx_seq_one_letter_code
_entity_poly.pdbx_strand_id
1 'polypeptide(L)'
;TPWAAIAQAMRDGLPAPNGFIVFPRTAEKDIRGAYEELKIREKTHFLAVRGPSHAALNVIGPDPLLQTLRRLWRESPEAPILVQRMIHSMWCGKAQWHGKNLRVKANEGMLLLDPDAYLVNAATGRCARKTLEPKQRKMIRHVDGTPRTVEREGARAPITADQLKSVAELATRAKADISWAIDDQDRIWLIGLEA
;
A
#
# COMPACT_ATOMS: atom_id res chain seq x y z
N THR A 1 -7.75 -0.88 15.24
CA THR A 1 -7.90 -1.38 13.85
C THR A 1 -6.67 -1.01 13.04
N PRO A 2 -6.36 -1.70 11.93
CA PRO A 2 -5.23 -1.37 11.07
C PRO A 2 -5.20 0.10 10.62
N TRP A 3 -6.37 0.73 10.50
CA TRP A 3 -6.51 2.13 10.09
C TRP A 3 -6.20 3.13 11.19
N ALA A 4 -6.58 2.83 12.43
CA ALA A 4 -6.16 3.62 13.58
C ALA A 4 -4.64 3.58 13.75
N ALA A 5 -4.01 2.43 13.46
CA ALA A 5 -2.56 2.29 13.47
C ALA A 5 -1.89 3.18 12.41
N ILE A 6 -2.43 3.22 11.19
CA ILE A 6 -1.91 4.11 10.13
C ILE A 6 -2.11 5.59 10.48
N ALA A 7 -3.26 5.97 11.03
CA ALA A 7 -3.50 7.34 11.47
C ALA A 7 -2.55 7.76 12.60
N GLN A 8 -2.23 6.85 13.53
CA GLN A 8 -1.23 7.11 14.57
C GLN A 8 0.17 7.21 13.97
N ALA A 9 0.54 6.30 13.06
CA ALA A 9 1.81 6.33 12.37
C ALA A 9 2.05 7.66 11.63
N MET A 10 1.01 8.21 10.99
CA MET A 10 1.07 9.55 10.38
C MET A 10 1.38 10.64 11.41
N ARG A 11 0.75 10.60 12.59
CA ARG A 11 1.02 11.54 13.70
C ARG A 11 2.44 11.39 14.24
N ASP A 12 2.97 10.18 14.21
CA ASP A 12 4.35 9.87 14.63
C ASP A 12 5.40 10.21 13.55
N GLY A 13 4.98 10.86 12.45
CA GLY A 13 5.87 11.30 11.37
C GLY A 13 6.31 10.19 10.42
N LEU A 14 5.63 9.04 10.41
CA LEU A 14 5.86 8.00 9.41
C LEU A 14 5.24 8.42 8.06
N PRO A 15 5.89 8.06 6.93
CA PRO A 15 5.46 8.47 5.60
C PRO A 15 4.24 7.66 5.13
N ALA A 16 3.06 7.94 5.67
CA ALA A 16 1.82 7.29 5.27
C ALA A 16 1.00 8.18 4.32
N PRO A 17 0.30 7.59 3.31
CA PRO A 17 -0.51 8.36 2.38
C PRO A 17 -1.68 9.05 3.08
N ASN A 18 -1.93 10.31 2.72
CA ASN A 18 -3.07 11.07 3.21
C ASN A 18 -4.40 10.42 2.80
N GLY A 19 -5.41 10.55 3.65
CA GLY A 19 -6.69 9.90 3.51
C GLY A 19 -7.64 10.24 4.64
N PHE A 20 -8.79 9.57 4.66
CA PHE A 20 -9.83 9.71 5.67
C PHE A 20 -10.51 8.37 5.95
N ILE A 21 -11.13 8.25 7.12
CA ILE A 21 -11.86 7.05 7.53
C ILE A 21 -13.35 7.29 7.29
N VAL A 22 -14.03 6.30 6.70
CA VAL A 22 -15.47 6.30 6.52
C VAL A 22 -16.08 5.26 7.45
N PHE A 23 -16.95 5.71 8.36
CA PHE A 23 -17.72 4.84 9.24
C PHE A 23 -19.01 4.39 8.56
N PRO A 24 -19.54 3.21 8.91
CA PRO A 24 -20.91 2.82 8.52
C PRO A 24 -21.89 3.95 8.85
N ARG A 25 -22.83 4.24 7.92
CA ARG A 25 -23.85 5.30 8.04
C ARG A 25 -23.35 6.75 7.93
N THR A 26 -22.07 6.99 7.63
CA THR A 26 -21.60 8.34 7.24
C THR A 26 -22.43 8.84 6.07
N ALA A 27 -22.93 10.08 6.13
CA ALA A 27 -23.79 10.62 5.07
C ALA A 27 -23.02 10.76 3.75
N GLU A 28 -23.68 10.46 2.62
CA GLU A 28 -23.01 10.50 1.31
C GLU A 28 -22.43 11.87 0.96
N LYS A 29 -23.11 12.94 1.37
CA LYS A 29 -22.64 14.31 1.19
C LYS A 29 -21.27 14.53 1.85
N ASP A 30 -21.07 13.99 3.04
CA ASP A 30 -19.82 14.14 3.79
C ASP A 30 -18.70 13.32 3.14
N ILE A 31 -19.02 12.11 2.66
CA ILE A 31 -18.07 11.27 1.91
C ILE A 31 -17.61 11.98 0.62
N ARG A 32 -18.54 12.60 -0.12
CA ARG A 32 -18.22 13.36 -1.34
C ARG A 32 -17.38 14.60 -1.02
N GLY A 33 -17.71 15.30 0.07
CA GLY A 33 -16.92 16.45 0.54
C GLY A 33 -15.47 16.05 0.86
N ALA A 34 -15.28 14.99 1.63
CA ALA A 34 -13.95 14.47 1.98
C ALA A 34 -13.16 14.00 0.75
N TYR A 35 -13.83 13.40 -0.24
CA TYR A 35 -13.22 13.05 -1.53
C TYR A 35 -12.69 14.27 -2.28
N GLU A 36 -13.50 15.32 -2.45
CA GLU A 36 -13.06 16.53 -3.16
C GLU A 36 -11.94 17.27 -2.42
N GLU A 37 -12.01 17.34 -1.08
CA GLU A 37 -10.94 17.91 -0.26
C GLU A 37 -9.62 17.16 -0.46
N LEU A 38 -9.65 15.81 -0.38
CA LEU A 38 -8.46 14.98 -0.59
C LEU A 38 -7.88 15.17 -2.00
N LYS A 39 -8.74 15.20 -3.02
CA LYS A 39 -8.35 15.41 -4.41
C LYS A 39 -7.64 16.75 -4.62
N ILE A 40 -8.17 17.84 -4.06
CA ILE A 40 -7.56 19.18 -4.17
C ILE A 40 -6.23 19.21 -3.42
N ARG A 41 -6.21 18.72 -2.18
CA ARG A 41 -5.04 18.75 -1.30
C ARG A 41 -3.88 17.92 -1.85
N GLU A 42 -4.16 16.71 -2.33
CA GLU A 42 -3.15 15.75 -2.80
C GLU A 42 -2.91 15.80 -4.31
N LYS A 43 -3.67 16.62 -5.04
CA LYS A 43 -3.64 16.68 -6.52
C LYS A 43 -3.77 15.29 -7.14
N THR A 44 -4.69 14.48 -6.63
CA THR A 44 -4.89 13.08 -7.04
C THR A 44 -6.34 12.79 -7.42
N HIS A 45 -6.53 11.91 -8.40
CA HIS A 45 -7.83 11.36 -8.78
C HIS A 45 -7.98 9.88 -8.41
N PHE A 46 -6.90 9.25 -7.93
CA PHE A 46 -6.84 7.82 -7.72
C PHE A 46 -6.81 7.53 -6.22
N LEU A 47 -7.74 6.69 -5.79
CA LEU A 47 -7.86 6.28 -4.40
C LEU A 47 -7.55 4.79 -4.22
N ALA A 48 -7.01 4.48 -3.04
CA ALA A 48 -7.02 3.15 -2.45
C ALA A 48 -8.11 3.12 -1.38
N VAL A 49 -9.07 2.22 -1.53
CA VAL A 49 -10.16 2.00 -0.56
C VAL A 49 -9.90 0.67 0.13
N ARG A 50 -9.54 0.73 1.41
CA ARG A 50 -9.05 -0.41 2.19
C ARG A 50 -10.08 -0.81 3.25
N GLY A 51 -10.71 -1.96 3.05
CA GLY A 51 -11.57 -2.59 4.05
C GLY A 51 -10.84 -3.70 4.81
N PRO A 52 -11.52 -4.34 5.78
CA PRO A 52 -10.89 -5.32 6.68
C PRO A 52 -10.26 -6.52 5.96
N SER A 53 -10.97 -7.04 4.95
CA SER A 53 -10.59 -8.29 4.28
C SER A 53 -9.89 -8.05 2.95
N HIS A 54 -10.20 -6.96 2.26
CA HIS A 54 -9.66 -6.67 0.95
C HIS A 54 -9.59 -5.16 0.66
N ALA A 55 -8.80 -4.79 -0.35
CA ALA A 55 -8.66 -3.42 -0.81
C ALA A 55 -9.07 -3.29 -2.28
N ALA A 56 -9.74 -2.20 -2.62
CA ALA A 56 -9.98 -1.77 -3.99
C ALA A 56 -8.98 -0.67 -4.35
N LEU A 57 -8.26 -0.86 -5.43
CA LEU A 57 -7.21 0.05 -5.89
C LEU A 57 -7.66 0.78 -7.16
N ASN A 58 -7.12 1.97 -7.41
CA ASN A 58 -7.46 2.81 -8.56
C ASN A 58 -8.95 3.18 -8.65
N VAL A 59 -9.60 3.45 -7.51
CA VAL A 59 -10.96 4.00 -7.51
C VAL A 59 -10.91 5.47 -7.91
N ILE A 60 -11.73 5.88 -8.88
CA ILE A 60 -11.75 7.23 -9.44
C ILE A 60 -13.18 7.77 -9.40
N GLY A 61 -13.36 8.95 -8.82
CA GLY A 61 -14.66 9.60 -8.76
C GLY A 61 -15.48 9.25 -7.52
N PRO A 62 -16.45 10.11 -7.16
CA PRO A 62 -17.24 9.96 -5.95
C PRO A 62 -18.25 8.80 -6.03
N ASP A 63 -18.84 8.53 -7.19
CA ASP A 63 -19.84 7.45 -7.31
C ASP A 63 -19.19 6.06 -7.24
N PRO A 64 -18.06 5.78 -7.95
CA PRO A 64 -17.34 4.53 -7.77
C PRO A 64 -16.81 4.34 -6.34
N LEU A 65 -16.43 5.42 -5.66
CA LEU A 65 -16.08 5.37 -4.23
C LEU A 65 -17.28 4.89 -3.39
N LEU A 66 -18.46 5.51 -3.53
CA LEU A 66 -19.66 5.11 -2.78
C LEU A 66 -20.07 3.67 -3.08
N GLN A 67 -20.01 3.24 -4.34
CA GLN A 67 -20.29 1.85 -4.73
C GLN A 67 -19.30 0.88 -4.06
N THR A 68 -18.01 1.22 -4.04
CA THR A 68 -16.97 0.41 -3.39
C THR A 68 -17.17 0.31 -1.89
N LEU A 69 -17.50 1.42 -1.22
CA LEU A 69 -17.80 1.46 0.22
C LEU A 69 -19.00 0.56 0.55
N ARG A 70 -20.09 0.66 -0.22
CA ARG A 70 -21.27 -0.19 -0.05
C ARG A 70 -20.94 -1.67 -0.24
N ARG A 71 -20.11 -2.02 -1.22
CA ARG A 71 -19.66 -3.40 -1.44
C ARG A 71 -18.89 -3.92 -0.22
N LEU A 72 -17.93 -3.14 0.28
CA LEU A 72 -17.13 -3.49 1.45
C LEU A 72 -17.97 -3.66 2.72
N TRP A 73 -18.97 -2.80 2.93
CA TRP A 73 -19.89 -2.95 4.07
C TRP A 73 -20.84 -4.13 3.93
N ARG A 74 -21.19 -4.58 2.73
CA ARG A 74 -21.95 -5.84 2.60
C ARG A 74 -21.18 -7.04 3.11
N GLU A 75 -19.86 -7.04 2.95
CA GLU A 75 -18.98 -8.10 3.45
C GLU A 75 -18.63 -7.92 4.94
N SER A 76 -18.63 -6.68 5.43
CA SER A 76 -18.31 -6.34 6.81
C SER A 76 -19.16 -5.15 7.30
N PRO A 77 -20.41 -5.40 7.77
CA PRO A 77 -21.45 -4.38 7.97
C PRO A 77 -21.12 -3.23 8.93
N GLU A 78 -20.13 -3.40 9.80
CA GLU A 78 -19.78 -2.42 10.84
C GLU A 78 -18.34 -1.92 10.75
N ALA A 79 -17.60 -2.34 9.73
CA ALA A 79 -16.20 -2.02 9.65
C ALA A 79 -15.93 -0.59 9.17
N PRO A 80 -15.04 0.16 9.84
CA PRO A 80 -14.52 1.40 9.27
C PRO A 80 -13.65 1.09 8.04
N ILE A 81 -13.80 1.89 6.99
CA ILE A 81 -13.05 1.76 5.74
C ILE A 81 -12.10 2.94 5.62
N LEU A 82 -10.83 2.66 5.32
CA LEU A 82 -9.83 3.69 5.06
C LEU A 82 -9.80 4.05 3.58
N VAL A 83 -9.98 5.32 3.26
CA VAL A 83 -9.83 5.87 1.91
C VAL A 83 -8.57 6.70 1.87
N GLN A 84 -7.60 6.33 1.02
CA GLN A 84 -6.32 7.03 0.89
C GLN A 84 -6.05 7.41 -0.55
N ARG A 85 -5.19 8.42 -0.74
CA ARG A 85 -4.56 8.62 -2.05
C ARG A 85 -3.84 7.34 -2.47
N MET A 86 -4.01 6.96 -3.74
CA MET A 86 -3.28 5.84 -4.31
C MET A 86 -1.82 6.24 -4.53
N ILE A 87 -0.89 5.38 -4.13
CA ILE A 87 0.53 5.54 -4.47
C ILE A 87 0.79 4.84 -5.80
N HIS A 88 1.36 5.56 -6.76
CA HIS A 88 1.83 4.98 -8.01
C HIS A 88 3.18 4.30 -7.75
N SER A 89 3.13 3.06 -7.28
CA SER A 89 4.31 2.37 -6.80
C SER A 89 5.06 1.64 -7.92
N MET A 90 6.38 1.82 -7.96
CA MET A 90 7.28 0.95 -8.71
C MET A 90 7.44 -0.40 -8.03
N TRP A 91 7.47 -0.39 -6.69
CA TRP A 91 7.55 -1.58 -5.86
C TRP A 91 6.54 -1.52 -4.72
N CYS A 92 5.95 -2.65 -4.37
CA CYS A 92 5.16 -2.80 -3.17
C CYS A 92 5.52 -4.10 -2.47
N GLY A 93 5.16 -4.22 -1.20
CA GLY A 93 5.58 -5.37 -0.44
C GLY A 93 5.06 -5.46 0.97
N LYS A 94 5.54 -6.49 1.64
CA LYS A 94 5.40 -6.68 3.09
C LYS A 94 6.79 -6.86 3.70
N ALA A 95 6.98 -6.39 4.91
CA ALA A 95 8.18 -6.67 5.70
C ALA A 95 7.73 -7.18 7.07
N GLN A 96 8.20 -8.38 7.42
CA GLN A 96 7.83 -9.07 8.64
C GLN A 96 9.06 -9.36 9.49
N TRP A 97 8.97 -9.12 10.79
CA TRP A 97 10.06 -9.38 11.72
C TRP A 97 10.35 -10.88 11.85
N HIS A 98 11.63 -11.22 11.86
CA HIS A 98 12.13 -12.57 12.08
C HIS A 98 13.41 -12.51 12.92
N GLY A 99 13.22 -12.41 14.24
CA GLY A 99 14.29 -12.12 15.18
C GLY A 99 14.88 -10.73 14.92
N LYS A 100 16.19 -10.66 14.67
CA LYS A 100 16.91 -9.40 14.36
C LYS A 100 16.88 -9.01 12.87
N ASN A 101 16.21 -9.83 12.04
CA ASN A 101 16.13 -9.63 10.60
C ASN A 101 14.68 -9.36 10.19
N LEU A 102 14.50 -8.85 8.97
CA LEU A 102 13.22 -8.66 8.30
C LEU A 102 13.13 -9.61 7.10
N ARG A 103 12.02 -10.34 7.02
CA ARG A 103 11.61 -11.05 5.80
C ARG A 103 10.84 -10.06 4.94
N VAL A 104 11.46 -9.58 3.88
CA VAL A 104 10.87 -8.60 2.95
C VAL A 104 10.37 -9.35 1.72
N LYS A 105 9.08 -9.23 1.45
CA LYS A 105 8.47 -9.64 0.18
C LYS A 105 8.30 -8.41 -0.70
N ALA A 106 8.76 -8.46 -1.96
CA ALA A 106 8.64 -7.35 -2.89
C ALA A 106 8.07 -7.79 -4.25
N ASN A 107 7.07 -7.06 -4.73
CA ASN A 107 6.55 -7.14 -6.08
C ASN A 107 6.71 -5.81 -6.80
N GLU A 108 7.01 -5.87 -8.09
CA GLU A 108 6.85 -4.73 -8.98
C GLU A 108 5.39 -4.29 -9.05
N GLY A 109 5.19 -2.98 -9.16
CA GLY A 109 3.88 -2.37 -9.25
C GLY A 109 3.17 -2.28 -7.89
N MET A 110 1.86 -2.45 -7.91
CA MET A 110 0.95 -2.07 -6.82
C MET A 110 0.28 -3.25 -6.11
N LEU A 111 0.60 -4.49 -6.49
CA LEU A 111 -0.01 -5.69 -5.92
C LEU A 111 1.02 -6.80 -5.68
N LEU A 112 0.89 -7.47 -4.53
CA LEU A 112 1.69 -8.64 -4.19
C LEU A 112 1.08 -9.87 -4.89
N LEU A 113 1.77 -10.38 -5.91
CA LEU A 113 1.32 -11.54 -6.69
C LEU A 113 2.33 -12.68 -6.51
N ASP A 114 3.45 -12.59 -7.20
CA ASP A 114 4.54 -13.56 -7.12
C ASP A 114 5.82 -12.88 -6.60
N PRO A 115 5.91 -12.57 -5.30
CA PRO A 115 6.94 -11.70 -4.74
C PRO A 115 8.32 -12.34 -4.73
N ASP A 116 9.32 -11.48 -4.90
CA ASP A 116 10.67 -11.76 -4.43
C ASP A 116 10.71 -11.84 -2.93
N ALA A 117 11.63 -12.65 -2.41
CA ALA A 117 11.90 -12.75 -0.99
C ALA A 117 13.32 -12.33 -0.66
N TYR A 118 13.46 -11.44 0.31
CA TYR A 118 14.73 -10.95 0.83
C TYR A 118 14.77 -11.16 2.35
N LEU A 119 15.93 -11.54 2.86
CA LEU A 119 16.22 -11.54 4.29
C LEU A 119 17.19 -10.40 4.58
N VAL A 120 16.69 -9.34 5.20
CA VAL A 120 17.43 -8.10 5.46
C VAL A 120 17.75 -8.00 6.94
N ASN A 121 18.99 -7.70 7.28
CA ASN A 121 19.33 -7.41 8.66
C ASN A 121 18.83 -6.02 9.04
N ALA A 122 17.98 -5.91 10.06
CA ALA A 122 17.30 -4.65 10.37
C ALA A 122 18.26 -3.55 10.88
N ALA A 123 19.34 -3.94 11.56
CA ALA A 123 20.31 -2.99 12.11
C ALA A 123 21.25 -2.39 11.04
N THR A 124 21.60 -3.18 10.03
CA THR A 124 22.58 -2.78 8.99
C THR A 124 21.95 -2.45 7.65
N GLY A 125 20.69 -2.84 7.42
CA GLY A 125 20.02 -2.76 6.12
C GLY A 125 20.57 -3.72 5.06
N ARG A 126 21.56 -4.58 5.41
CA ARG A 126 22.19 -5.49 4.45
C ARG A 126 21.31 -6.70 4.17
N CYS A 127 21.16 -7.03 2.88
CA CYS A 127 20.47 -8.23 2.44
C CYS A 127 21.39 -9.45 2.54
N ALA A 128 21.05 -10.39 3.43
CA ALA A 128 21.80 -11.63 3.65
C ALA A 128 21.41 -12.74 2.67
N ARG A 129 20.15 -12.76 2.23
CA ARG A 129 19.63 -13.75 1.27
C ARG A 129 18.61 -13.10 0.36
N LYS A 130 18.66 -13.44 -0.93
CA LYS A 130 17.64 -13.07 -1.92
C LYS A 130 17.17 -14.30 -2.70
N THR A 131 15.88 -14.38 -2.95
CA THR A 131 15.24 -15.37 -3.81
C THR A 131 14.33 -14.61 -4.76
N LEU A 132 14.65 -14.68 -6.06
CA LEU A 132 13.95 -13.92 -7.09
C LEU A 132 12.94 -14.82 -7.79
N GLU A 133 11.72 -14.31 -7.96
CA GLU A 133 10.69 -14.97 -8.75
C GLU A 133 10.93 -14.70 -10.25
N PRO A 134 11.20 -15.73 -11.07
CA PRO A 134 11.54 -15.54 -12.47
C PRO A 134 10.42 -14.90 -13.30
N LYS A 135 9.15 -15.21 -12.98
CA LYS A 135 7.98 -14.79 -13.76
C LYS A 135 7.03 -13.91 -12.95
N GLN A 136 7.60 -12.98 -12.20
CA GLN A 136 6.80 -12.10 -11.36
C GLN A 136 5.74 -11.36 -12.19
N ARG A 137 4.47 -11.57 -11.83
CA ARG A 137 3.38 -10.77 -12.38
C ARG A 137 3.31 -9.43 -11.67
N LYS A 138 2.94 -8.39 -12.42
CA LYS A 138 2.71 -7.05 -11.88
C LYS A 138 1.37 -6.49 -12.32
N MET A 139 0.76 -5.72 -11.42
CA MET A 139 -0.42 -4.95 -11.75
C MET A 139 0.02 -3.62 -12.38
N ILE A 140 -0.41 -3.39 -13.62
CA ILE A 140 -0.26 -2.12 -14.34
C ILE A 140 -1.61 -1.40 -14.41
N ARG A 141 -1.55 -0.08 -14.58
CA ARG A 141 -2.71 0.71 -14.97
C ARG A 141 -2.79 0.72 -16.48
N HIS A 142 -3.90 0.24 -17.03
CA HIS A 142 -4.16 0.29 -18.47
C HIS A 142 -4.66 1.69 -18.88
N VAL A 143 -4.64 1.99 -20.18
CA VAL A 143 -4.94 3.33 -20.73
C VAL A 143 -6.37 3.78 -20.40
N ASP A 144 -7.30 2.84 -20.29
CA ASP A 144 -8.69 3.04 -19.87
C ASP A 144 -8.87 3.26 -18.35
N GLY A 145 -7.78 3.32 -17.59
CA GLY A 145 -7.77 3.48 -16.13
C GLY A 145 -7.98 2.17 -15.37
N THR A 146 -8.27 1.06 -16.04
CA THR A 146 -8.49 -0.23 -15.39
C THR A 146 -7.18 -0.88 -14.93
N PRO A 147 -7.17 -1.60 -13.78
CA PRO A 147 -6.03 -2.42 -13.41
C PRO A 147 -5.97 -3.68 -14.28
N ARG A 148 -4.78 -3.99 -14.83
CA ARG A 148 -4.51 -5.27 -15.50
C ARG A 148 -3.28 -5.93 -14.91
N THR A 149 -3.28 -7.26 -14.86
CA THR A 149 -2.11 -8.04 -14.45
C THR A 149 -1.38 -8.51 -15.70
N VAL A 150 -0.08 -8.25 -15.75
CA VAL A 150 0.79 -8.70 -16.85
C VAL A 150 1.93 -9.54 -16.28
N GLU A 151 2.24 -10.65 -16.93
CA GLU A 151 3.49 -11.39 -16.71
C GLU A 151 4.60 -10.60 -17.39
N ARG A 152 5.73 -10.43 -16.70
CA ARG A 152 6.89 -9.75 -17.28
C ARG A 152 7.71 -10.75 -18.08
N GLU A 153 8.02 -10.41 -19.32
CA GLU A 153 9.00 -11.14 -20.13
C GLU A 153 10.41 -10.54 -19.97
N GLY A 154 11.44 -11.41 -19.91
CA GLY A 154 12.84 -11.02 -19.98
C GLY A 154 13.55 -10.75 -18.64
N ALA A 155 14.81 -10.30 -18.73
CA ALA A 155 15.65 -10.01 -17.57
C ALA A 155 15.14 -8.77 -16.82
N ARG A 156 15.07 -8.84 -15.48
CA ARG A 156 14.63 -7.72 -14.64
C ARG A 156 15.66 -7.30 -13.61
N ALA A 157 15.65 -6.01 -13.29
CA ALA A 157 16.38 -5.47 -12.16
C ALA A 157 15.59 -5.76 -10.89
N PRO A 158 16.15 -6.50 -9.91
CA PRO A 158 15.53 -6.63 -8.60
C PRO A 158 15.53 -5.28 -7.88
N ILE A 159 14.74 -5.18 -6.81
CA ILE A 159 14.80 -4.05 -5.87
C ILE A 159 16.24 -3.81 -5.41
N THR A 160 16.65 -2.55 -5.32
CA THR A 160 18.04 -2.19 -4.99
C THR A 160 18.33 -2.37 -3.50
N ALA A 161 19.62 -2.42 -3.15
CA ALA A 161 20.03 -2.50 -1.75
C ALA A 161 19.57 -1.26 -0.95
N ASP A 162 19.62 -0.07 -1.55
CA ASP A 162 19.18 1.17 -0.91
C ASP A 162 17.66 1.18 -0.68
N GLN A 163 16.88 0.68 -1.63
CA GLN A 163 15.43 0.51 -1.47
C GLN A 163 15.12 -0.50 -0.34
N LEU A 164 15.83 -1.64 -0.28
CA LEU A 164 15.68 -2.60 0.83
C LEU A 164 16.07 -2.01 2.19
N LYS A 165 17.11 -1.17 2.22
CA LYS A 165 17.52 -0.45 3.42
C LYS A 165 16.42 0.51 3.88
N SER A 166 15.83 1.30 2.97
CA SER A 166 14.69 2.17 3.28
C SER A 166 13.51 1.41 3.85
N VAL A 167 13.21 0.20 3.33
CA VAL A 167 12.16 -0.68 3.88
C VAL A 167 12.50 -1.12 5.31
N ALA A 168 13.75 -1.51 5.56
CA ALA A 168 14.19 -1.93 6.89
C ALA A 168 14.16 -0.78 7.91
N GLU A 169 14.58 0.42 7.51
CA GLU A 169 14.50 1.63 8.33
C GLU A 169 13.05 1.98 8.65
N LEU A 170 12.14 1.89 7.66
CA LEU A 170 10.72 2.15 7.88
C LEU A 170 10.11 1.16 8.86
N ALA A 171 10.37 -0.15 8.71
CA ALA A 171 9.88 -1.18 9.63
C ALA A 171 10.43 -0.98 11.05
N THR A 172 11.70 -0.59 11.18
CA THR A 172 12.34 -0.28 12.46
C THR A 172 11.70 0.92 13.14
N ARG A 173 11.42 1.99 12.40
CA ARG A 173 10.71 3.17 12.92
C ARG A 173 9.26 2.84 13.32
N ALA A 174 8.58 2.01 12.54
CA ALA A 174 7.21 1.56 12.80
C ALA A 174 7.12 0.56 13.95
N LYS A 175 8.22 -0.15 14.28
CA LYS A 175 8.29 -1.21 15.31
C LYS A 175 7.21 -2.29 15.16
N ALA A 176 6.84 -2.58 13.92
CA ALA A 176 5.76 -3.50 13.59
C ALA A 176 6.04 -4.17 12.24
N ASP A 177 5.24 -5.19 11.91
CA ASP A 177 5.17 -5.71 10.56
C ASP A 177 4.45 -4.68 9.66
N ILE A 178 5.00 -4.43 8.48
CA ILE A 178 4.53 -3.36 7.60
C ILE A 178 4.16 -3.86 6.23
N SER A 179 3.13 -3.25 5.65
CA SER A 179 2.94 -3.20 4.20
C SER A 179 3.48 -1.87 3.68
N TRP A 180 4.27 -1.92 2.62
CA TRP A 180 5.02 -0.78 2.12
C TRP A 180 4.90 -0.63 0.61
N ALA A 181 5.16 0.58 0.12
CA ALA A 181 5.28 0.92 -1.29
C ALA A 181 6.43 1.89 -1.54
N ILE A 182 7.07 1.82 -2.70
CA ILE A 182 8.06 2.78 -3.17
C ILE A 182 7.53 3.38 -4.47
N ASP A 183 7.41 4.70 -4.53
CA ASP A 183 6.94 5.42 -5.72
C ASP A 183 8.03 5.60 -6.78
N ASP A 184 7.68 6.19 -7.91
CA ASP A 184 8.57 6.50 -9.04
C ASP A 184 9.64 7.56 -8.73
N GLN A 185 9.57 8.18 -7.55
CA GLN A 185 10.56 9.13 -7.03
C GLN A 185 11.41 8.51 -5.91
N ASP A 186 11.43 7.18 -5.81
CA ASP A 186 12.12 6.41 -4.76
C ASP A 186 11.69 6.74 -3.32
N ARG A 187 10.52 7.37 -3.14
CA ARG A 187 9.99 7.65 -1.80
C ARG A 187 9.29 6.42 -1.26
N ILE A 188 9.64 6.05 -0.03
CA ILE A 188 8.98 4.95 0.67
C ILE A 188 7.74 5.42 1.43
N TRP A 189 6.68 4.61 1.32
CA TRP A 189 5.37 4.86 1.90
C TRP A 189 4.93 3.67 2.77
N LEU A 190 4.44 3.99 3.97
CA LEU A 190 3.75 3.04 4.86
C LEU A 190 2.29 2.94 4.45
N ILE A 191 1.87 1.77 3.95
CA ILE A 191 0.50 1.57 3.42
C ILE A 191 -0.33 0.57 4.23
N GLY A 192 0.27 -0.06 5.24
CA GLY A 192 -0.40 -0.94 6.18
C GLY A 192 0.49 -1.29 7.37
N LEU A 193 -0.13 -1.52 8.51
CA LEU A 193 0.50 -2.04 9.72
C LEU A 193 -0.22 -3.34 10.09
N GLU A 194 0.56 -4.41 10.22
CA GLU A 194 0.09 -5.68 10.77
C GLU A 194 0.57 -5.73 12.23
N ALA A 195 -0.36 -6.03 13.14
CA ALA A 195 -0.10 -6.14 14.58
C ALA A 195 0.32 -7.57 14.92
#